data_AF-A0A6C0CA37-F1
#
_entry.id   AF-A0A6C0CA37-F1
#
_cell.length_a   1.000
_cell.length_b   1.000
_cell.length_c   1.000
_cell.angle_alpha   90.00
_cell.angle_beta   90.00
_cell.angle_gamma   90.00
#
_symmetry.space_group_name_H-M   'P 1'
#
loop_
_entity.id
_entity.type
_entity.pdbx_description
1 polymer ?
#
loop_
_entity_poly.entity_id
_entity_poly.type
_entity_poly.pdbx_seq_one_letter_code
_entity_poly.pdbx_strand_id
1 'polypeptide(L)'
;MFSYDIFSQVCNYLNNKEKIYFAAVSVALNEYKYRLIYTDQIGAAKVYDLPFYDNFESVLINRGVIKFPKNIKTLRINCYANCEIFTQRNLIIPSTVTHLTLYQDGELPAPNYRYNWYFVQSLKKEIPNSVTHLTFDGYFNENIKGCIPSSVTHLKFGRYFDLKSNKNDIPSSVTHIGRIF
;
A
#
# COMPACT_ATOMS: atom_id res chain seq x y z
N MET A 1 33.04 17.96 8.72
CA MET A 1 31.71 17.81 8.09
C MET A 1 31.33 16.35 8.27
N PHE A 2 30.20 16.03 8.93
CA PHE A 2 29.73 14.65 8.99
C PHE A 2 29.45 14.18 7.56
N SER A 3 29.98 13.01 7.16
CA SER A 3 29.69 12.47 5.83
C SER A 3 28.23 12.01 5.76
N TYR A 4 27.55 12.35 4.67
CA TYR A 4 26.21 11.85 4.40
C TYR A 4 26.18 10.31 4.35
N ASP A 5 27.25 9.68 3.85
CA ASP A 5 27.28 8.23 3.68
C ASP A 5 27.18 7.53 5.03
N ILE A 6 27.98 7.97 6.01
CA ILE A 6 27.94 7.45 7.39
C ILE A 6 26.57 7.73 8.02
N PHE A 7 26.06 8.94 7.86
CA PHE A 7 24.74 9.31 8.39
C PHE A 7 23.63 8.41 7.82
N SER A 8 23.64 8.18 6.51
CA SER A 8 22.64 7.37 5.81
C SER A 8 22.70 5.90 6.23
N GLN A 9 23.90 5.36 6.51
CA GLN A 9 24.05 3.99 7.04
C GLN A 9 23.41 3.84 8.40
N VAL A 10 23.58 4.82 9.31
CA VAL A 10 22.89 4.81 10.61
C VAL A 10 21.38 4.87 10.43
N CYS A 11 20.89 5.72 9.51
CA CYS A 11 19.47 5.84 9.22
C CYS A 11 18.82 4.56 8.69
N ASN A 12 19.57 3.56 8.21
CA ASN A 12 18.99 2.27 7.82
C ASN A 12 18.47 1.45 9.01
N TYR A 13 18.90 1.78 10.24
CA TYR A 13 18.44 1.13 11.47
C TYR A 13 17.34 1.93 12.19
N LEU A 14 16.90 3.04 11.61
CA LEU A 14 15.94 3.96 12.20
C LEU A 14 14.60 3.91 11.46
N ASN A 15 13.50 4.07 12.19
CA ASN A 15 12.19 4.35 11.59
C ASN A 15 12.14 5.78 11.03
N ASN A 16 11.16 6.08 10.18
CA ASN A 16 11.01 7.37 9.49
C ASN A 16 11.01 8.55 10.46
N LYS A 17 10.37 8.41 11.63
CA LYS A 17 10.30 9.44 12.66
C LYS A 17 11.67 9.69 13.28
N GLU A 18 12.40 8.62 13.61
CA GLU A 18 13.76 8.67 14.13
C GLU A 18 14.75 9.27 13.12
N LYS A 19 14.62 8.94 11.83
CA LYS A 19 15.44 9.56 10.77
C LYS A 19 15.28 11.08 10.76
N ILE A 20 14.04 11.57 10.85
CA ILE A 20 13.75 13.00 10.88
C ILE A 20 14.32 13.66 12.14
N TYR A 21 14.13 13.05 13.31
CA TYR A 21 14.69 13.59 14.56
C TYR A 21 16.21 13.58 14.56
N PHE A 22 16.84 12.53 14.03
CA PHE A 22 18.28 12.44 13.93
C PHE A 22 18.85 13.48 12.95
N ALA A 23 18.15 13.77 11.84
CA ALA A 23 18.52 14.86 10.95
C ALA A 23 18.38 16.24 11.62
N ALA A 24 17.39 16.41 12.50
CA ALA A 24 17.09 17.70 13.13
C ALA A 24 18.09 18.16 14.20
N VAL A 25 19.06 17.31 14.60
CA VAL A 25 20.00 17.62 15.69
C VAL A 25 20.96 18.78 15.38
N SER A 26 21.15 19.13 14.10
CA SER A 26 21.92 20.31 13.71
C SER A 26 21.45 20.85 12.37
N VAL A 27 21.70 22.14 12.11
CA VAL A 27 21.39 22.77 10.82
C VAL A 27 22.03 22.02 9.65
N ALA A 28 23.29 21.60 9.80
CA ALA A 28 24.00 20.87 8.74
C ALA A 28 23.38 19.50 8.43
N LEU A 29 22.93 18.76 9.45
CA LEU A 29 22.30 17.45 9.27
C LEU A 29 20.84 17.56 8.82
N ASN A 30 20.17 18.68 9.12
CA ASN A 30 18.78 18.88 8.75
C ASN A 30 18.58 18.90 7.23
N GLU A 31 19.62 19.25 6.46
CA GLU A 31 19.62 19.15 5.00
C GLU A 31 19.60 17.70 4.49
N TYR A 32 19.97 16.72 5.32
CA TYR A 32 20.00 15.32 4.89
C TYR A 32 18.61 14.70 4.80
N LYS A 33 17.59 15.27 5.46
CA LYS A 33 16.21 14.78 5.36
C LYS A 33 15.66 14.80 3.93
N TYR A 34 16.18 15.68 3.07
CA TYR A 34 15.84 15.78 1.64
C TYR A 34 16.47 14.68 0.78
N ARG A 35 17.45 13.95 1.32
CA ARG A 35 18.16 12.86 0.64
C ARG A 35 17.83 11.48 1.21
N LEU A 36 17.33 11.42 2.45
CA LEU A 36 16.92 10.19 3.11
C LEU A 36 15.73 9.54 2.43
N ILE A 37 15.71 8.20 2.43
CA ILE A 37 14.58 7.38 1.98
C ILE A 37 13.77 6.91 3.19
N TYR A 38 12.45 7.01 3.08
CA TYR A 38 11.50 6.73 4.15
C TYR A 38 10.66 5.50 3.78
N THR A 39 10.85 4.41 4.53
CA THR A 39 10.39 3.07 4.18
C THR A 39 9.23 2.58 5.04
N ASP A 40 9.01 3.17 6.21
CA ASP A 40 7.86 2.78 7.04
C ASP A 40 6.57 3.30 6.43
N GLN A 41 5.50 2.51 6.57
CA GLN A 41 4.20 2.87 6.05
C GLN A 41 3.65 4.10 6.79
N ILE A 42 3.31 5.14 6.02
CA ILE A 42 2.70 6.37 6.54
C ILE A 42 1.49 6.80 5.72
N GLY A 43 0.50 7.42 6.36
CA GLY A 43 -0.65 7.98 5.63
C GLY A 43 -0.19 9.08 4.68
N ALA A 44 -0.44 8.94 3.37
CA ALA A 44 -0.02 9.90 2.36
C ALA A 44 -0.51 11.33 2.67
N ALA A 45 -1.75 11.45 3.17
CA ALA A 45 -2.34 12.72 3.59
C ALA A 45 -1.55 13.46 4.70
N LYS A 46 -0.69 12.75 5.46
CA LYS A 46 0.13 13.36 6.52
C LYS A 46 1.44 13.97 6.00
N VAL A 47 1.85 13.60 4.79
CA VAL A 47 3.21 13.87 4.28
C VAL A 47 3.24 14.46 2.87
N TYR A 48 2.10 14.55 2.16
CA TYR A 48 2.06 14.97 0.76
C TYR A 48 2.53 16.42 0.50
N ASP A 49 2.44 17.29 1.51
CA ASP A 49 2.90 18.68 1.47
C ASP A 49 4.39 18.83 1.82
N LEU A 50 5.07 17.75 2.23
CA LEU A 50 6.49 17.81 2.54
C LEU A 50 7.31 17.99 1.26
N PRO A 51 8.33 18.86 1.27
CA PRO A 51 9.19 19.10 0.10
C PRO A 51 9.98 17.86 -0.34
N PHE A 52 10.11 16.85 0.53
CA PHE A 52 10.76 15.56 0.27
C PHE A 52 9.75 14.41 0.18
N TYR A 53 8.48 14.68 -0.14
CA TYR A 53 7.43 13.66 -0.25
C TYR A 53 7.79 12.52 -1.22
N ASP A 54 8.52 12.82 -2.30
CA ASP A 54 8.95 11.81 -3.28
C ASP A 54 9.93 10.77 -2.72
N ASN A 55 10.49 10.99 -1.52
CA ASN A 55 11.40 10.06 -0.85
C ASN A 55 10.67 9.00 0.01
N PHE A 56 9.35 9.05 0.11
CA PHE A 56 8.56 8.04 0.81
C PHE A 56 8.25 6.87 -0.12
N GLU A 57 8.77 5.69 0.21
CA GLU A 57 8.57 4.47 -0.59
C GLU A 57 7.37 3.63 -0.12
N SER A 58 6.87 3.88 1.10
CA SER A 58 5.69 3.19 1.64
C SER A 58 4.63 4.17 2.12
N VAL A 59 3.46 4.14 1.50
CA VAL A 59 2.32 4.96 1.93
C VAL A 59 1.02 4.17 2.01
N LEU A 60 0.12 4.63 2.88
CA LEU A 60 -1.27 4.20 2.91
C LEU A 60 -2.21 5.34 2.49
N ILE A 61 -3.31 4.99 1.83
CA ILE A 61 -4.38 5.91 1.45
C ILE A 61 -5.72 5.41 1.98
N ASN A 62 -6.53 6.31 2.54
CA ASN A 62 -7.84 6.01 3.15
C ASN A 62 -9.01 6.61 2.38
N ARG A 63 -8.82 7.81 1.81
CA ARG A 63 -9.78 8.58 1.01
C ARG A 63 -9.03 9.58 0.16
N GLY A 64 -9.49 9.85 -1.05
CA GLY A 64 -9.30 11.13 -1.73
C GLY A 64 -7.89 11.54 -2.20
N VAL A 65 -6.82 10.85 -1.82
CA VAL A 65 -5.45 11.19 -2.23
C VAL A 65 -5.14 10.57 -3.59
N ILE A 66 -4.92 11.42 -4.60
CA ILE A 66 -4.59 11.02 -5.99
C ILE A 66 -3.08 11.16 -6.25
N LYS A 67 -2.33 11.87 -5.39
CA LYS A 67 -0.89 12.10 -5.59
C LYS A 67 -0.07 11.06 -4.85
N PHE A 68 0.66 10.25 -5.61
CA PHE A 68 1.63 9.29 -5.07
C PHE A 68 3.06 9.86 -5.07
N PRO A 69 3.94 9.42 -4.16
CA PRO A 69 5.37 9.66 -4.28
C PRO A 69 5.90 9.06 -5.58
N LYS A 70 6.82 9.73 -6.28
CA LYS A 70 7.36 9.24 -7.56
C LYS A 70 7.98 7.82 -7.48
N ASN A 71 8.61 7.50 -6.36
CA ASN A 71 9.37 6.25 -6.18
C ASN A 71 8.65 5.23 -5.29
N ILE A 72 7.34 5.38 -5.06
CA ILE A 72 6.56 4.48 -4.20
C ILE A 72 6.76 3.01 -4.59
N LYS A 73 7.02 2.16 -3.61
CA LYS A 73 7.19 0.70 -3.75
C LYS A 73 6.08 -0.08 -3.08
N THR A 74 5.62 0.41 -1.93
CA THR A 74 4.60 -0.24 -1.11
C THR A 74 3.39 0.67 -0.97
N LEU A 75 2.24 0.20 -1.42
CA LEU A 75 0.98 0.91 -1.35
C LEU A 75 -0.04 0.11 -0.53
N ARG A 76 -0.62 0.73 0.49
CA ARG A 76 -1.81 0.20 1.18
C ARG A 76 -3.01 1.06 0.86
N ILE A 77 -4.05 0.45 0.32
CA ILE A 77 -5.32 1.11 0.04
C ILE A 77 -6.32 0.60 1.06
N ASN A 78 -6.76 1.48 1.95
CA ASN A 78 -7.81 1.19 2.91
C ASN A 78 -9.14 1.69 2.35
N CYS A 79 -10.12 0.80 2.31
CA CYS A 79 -11.45 1.06 1.79
C CYS A 79 -12.46 0.85 2.91
N TYR A 80 -13.11 1.94 3.32
CA TYR A 80 -14.09 2.00 4.41
C TYR A 80 -15.54 1.94 3.87
N ALA A 81 -16.55 1.81 4.73
CA ALA A 81 -17.95 1.93 4.30
C ALA A 81 -18.16 3.23 3.50
N ASN A 82 -18.82 3.13 2.33
CA ASN A 82 -18.95 4.19 1.31
C ASN A 82 -17.65 4.61 0.60
N CYS A 83 -16.67 3.72 0.49
CA CYS A 83 -15.44 3.95 -0.25
C CYS A 83 -15.70 4.14 -1.75
N GLU A 84 -15.69 5.39 -2.19
CA GLU A 84 -15.82 5.78 -3.60
C GLU A 84 -14.49 5.80 -4.36
N ILE A 85 -13.39 5.35 -3.73
CA ILE A 85 -12.03 5.40 -4.29
C ILE A 85 -11.99 4.74 -5.68
N PHE A 86 -12.75 3.66 -5.84
CA PHE A 86 -12.79 2.83 -7.04
C PHE A 86 -14.07 3.04 -7.88
N THR A 87 -15.07 3.77 -7.38
CA THR A 87 -16.36 3.97 -8.06
C THR A 87 -16.53 5.36 -8.65
N GLN A 88 -15.75 6.35 -8.21
CA GLN A 88 -15.82 7.73 -8.71
C GLN A 88 -14.52 8.25 -9.31
N ARG A 89 -13.41 7.50 -9.23
CA ARG A 89 -12.08 7.98 -9.64
C ARG A 89 -11.32 6.89 -10.39
N ASN A 90 -10.72 7.28 -11.52
CA ASN A 90 -9.69 6.51 -12.22
C ASN A 90 -8.44 6.45 -11.32
N LEU A 91 -8.44 5.63 -10.27
CA LEU A 91 -7.26 5.40 -9.46
C LEU A 91 -6.25 4.63 -10.31
N ILE A 92 -5.19 5.29 -10.73
CA ILE A 92 -4.09 4.63 -11.44
C ILE A 92 -3.02 4.33 -10.40
N ILE A 93 -2.92 3.06 -10.01
CA ILE A 93 -1.82 2.60 -9.16
C ILE A 93 -0.51 2.76 -9.95
N PRO A 94 0.50 3.48 -9.41
CA PRO A 94 1.77 3.67 -10.11
C PRO A 94 2.45 2.34 -10.43
N SER A 95 3.04 2.23 -11.62
CA SER A 95 3.83 1.06 -12.04
C SER A 95 5.12 0.85 -11.25
N THR A 96 5.47 1.76 -10.33
CA THR A 96 6.56 1.58 -9.38
C THR A 96 6.18 0.69 -8.20
N VAL A 97 4.88 0.51 -7.94
CA VAL A 97 4.38 -0.30 -6.83
C VAL A 97 4.67 -1.77 -7.10
N THR A 98 5.33 -2.41 -6.14
CA THR A 98 5.67 -3.85 -6.15
C THR A 98 4.93 -4.62 -5.06
N HIS A 99 4.57 -3.94 -3.97
CA HIS A 99 3.83 -4.48 -2.84
C HIS A 99 2.51 -3.72 -2.68
N LEU A 100 1.39 -4.42 -2.86
CA LEU A 100 0.06 -3.84 -2.76
C LEU A 100 -0.73 -4.53 -1.66
N THR A 101 -1.29 -3.73 -0.75
CA THR A 101 -2.28 -4.18 0.23
C THR A 101 -3.61 -3.51 -0.05
N LEU A 102 -4.64 -4.34 -0.20
CA LEU A 102 -6.03 -3.93 -0.36
C LEU A 102 -6.74 -4.31 0.94
N TYR A 103 -7.03 -3.31 1.77
CA TYR A 103 -7.70 -3.50 3.05
C TYR A 103 -9.14 -3.06 2.96
N GLN A 104 -10.04 -3.95 3.34
CA GLN A 104 -11.46 -3.64 3.47
C GLN A 104 -11.84 -3.58 4.94
N ASP A 105 -12.40 -2.44 5.36
CA ASP A 105 -12.87 -2.28 6.72
C ASP A 105 -14.19 -3.03 6.97
N GLY A 106 -14.40 -3.39 8.24
CA GLY A 106 -15.37 -4.37 8.67
C GLY A 106 -16.61 -3.87 9.35
N GLU A 107 -17.03 -2.62 9.14
CA GLU A 107 -18.40 -2.28 9.49
C GLU A 107 -19.32 -3.19 8.68
N LEU A 108 -19.82 -4.24 9.34
CA LEU A 108 -20.88 -5.09 8.85
C LEU A 108 -21.95 -4.14 8.34
N PRO A 109 -22.30 -4.15 7.04
CA PRO A 109 -23.42 -3.38 6.60
C PRO A 109 -24.60 -3.83 7.47
N ALA A 110 -25.31 -2.87 8.08
CA ALA A 110 -26.62 -3.15 8.61
C ALA A 110 -27.39 -3.93 7.51
N PRO A 111 -28.23 -4.92 7.86
CA PRO A 111 -28.77 -5.93 6.93
C PRO A 111 -29.44 -5.39 5.64
N ASN A 112 -29.65 -4.08 5.54
CA ASN A 112 -30.25 -3.37 4.41
C ASN A 112 -29.26 -2.56 3.54
N TYR A 113 -27.95 -2.59 3.81
CA TYR A 113 -26.96 -1.85 3.01
C TYR A 113 -26.29 -2.73 1.94
N ARG A 114 -26.73 -2.55 0.69
CA ARG A 114 -26.10 -3.13 -0.52
C ARG A 114 -24.83 -2.37 -0.91
N TYR A 115 -23.79 -2.39 -0.08
CA TYR A 115 -22.47 -1.91 -0.48
C TYR A 115 -21.45 -3.04 -0.37
N ASN A 116 -21.44 -3.96 -1.35
CA ASN A 116 -20.32 -4.88 -1.50
C ASN A 116 -20.21 -5.54 -2.88
N TRP A 117 -20.26 -4.77 -3.97
CA TRP A 117 -20.05 -5.35 -5.31
C TRP A 117 -19.14 -4.54 -6.24
N TYR A 118 -18.69 -3.37 -5.82
CA TYR A 118 -17.93 -2.48 -6.70
C TYR A 118 -16.42 -2.55 -6.51
N PHE A 119 -15.94 -3.00 -5.34
CA PHE A 119 -14.51 -2.98 -5.03
C PHE A 119 -13.73 -3.94 -5.94
N VAL A 120 -14.10 -5.22 -5.99
CA VAL A 120 -13.43 -6.20 -6.87
C VAL A 120 -13.62 -5.93 -8.36
N GLN A 121 -14.80 -5.46 -8.78
CA GLN A 121 -15.03 -5.20 -10.20
C GLN A 121 -14.12 -4.09 -10.73
N SER A 122 -13.85 -3.05 -9.95
CA SER A 122 -12.87 -2.01 -10.31
C SER A 122 -11.43 -2.54 -10.30
N LEU A 123 -11.09 -3.46 -9.39
CA LEU A 123 -9.73 -4.02 -9.30
C LEU A 123 -9.28 -4.83 -10.53
N LYS A 124 -10.21 -5.43 -11.30
CA LYS A 124 -9.92 -6.28 -12.47
C LYS A 124 -9.07 -5.61 -13.56
N LYS A 125 -8.94 -4.28 -13.56
CA LYS A 125 -8.13 -3.53 -14.54
C LYS A 125 -7.13 -2.57 -13.91
N GLU A 126 -6.96 -2.61 -12.59
CA GLU A 126 -6.26 -1.54 -11.87
C GLU A 126 -4.96 -1.99 -11.18
N ILE A 127 -4.73 -3.29 -11.01
CA ILE A 127 -3.47 -3.78 -10.43
C ILE A 127 -2.39 -3.87 -11.52
N PRO A 128 -1.30 -3.08 -11.44
CA PRO A 128 -0.26 -3.09 -12.47
C PRO A 128 0.59 -4.36 -12.40
N ASN A 129 1.12 -4.79 -13.55
CA ASN A 129 2.03 -5.96 -13.67
C ASN A 129 3.37 -5.79 -12.93
N SER A 130 3.63 -4.63 -12.33
CA SER A 130 4.76 -4.41 -11.43
C SER A 130 4.55 -5.04 -10.05
N VAL A 131 3.30 -5.32 -9.67
CA VAL A 131 2.97 -5.92 -8.37
C VAL A 131 3.39 -7.38 -8.37
N THR A 132 4.26 -7.72 -7.42
CA THR A 132 4.74 -9.09 -7.17
C THR A 132 4.23 -9.66 -5.86
N HIS A 133 3.88 -8.78 -4.92
CA HIS A 133 3.34 -9.11 -3.60
C HIS A 133 1.97 -8.46 -3.43
N LEU A 134 0.93 -9.28 -3.35
CA LEU A 134 -0.45 -8.83 -3.20
C LEU A 134 -1.03 -9.33 -1.89
N THR A 135 -1.71 -8.45 -1.17
CA THR A 135 -2.38 -8.77 0.08
C THR A 135 -3.82 -8.28 0.05
N PHE A 136 -4.76 -9.19 0.23
CA PHE A 136 -6.16 -8.87 0.54
C PHE A 136 -6.35 -8.96 2.06
N ASP A 137 -6.69 -7.87 2.72
CA ASP A 137 -6.70 -7.74 4.18
C ASP A 137 -8.08 -7.28 4.71
N GLY A 138 -8.27 -7.38 6.03
CA GLY A 138 -9.51 -7.00 6.70
C GLY A 138 -10.65 -7.97 6.39
N TYR A 139 -11.83 -7.42 6.11
CA TYR A 139 -13.08 -8.17 5.89
C TYR A 139 -13.28 -8.59 4.43
N PHE A 140 -12.22 -8.48 3.61
CA PHE A 140 -12.26 -8.88 2.21
C PHE A 140 -12.60 -10.36 2.06
N ASN A 141 -13.75 -10.65 1.47
CA ASN A 141 -14.24 -12.00 1.18
C ASN A 141 -15.00 -12.06 -0.16
N GLU A 142 -14.51 -11.30 -1.14
CA GLU A 142 -15.12 -11.21 -2.48
C GLU A 142 -14.48 -12.20 -3.47
N ASN A 143 -15.15 -12.44 -4.60
CA ASN A 143 -14.63 -13.32 -5.66
C ASN A 143 -13.41 -12.68 -6.36
N ILE A 144 -12.27 -13.36 -6.42
CA ILE A 144 -11.01 -12.81 -6.97
C ILE A 144 -10.73 -13.18 -8.44
N LYS A 145 -11.68 -13.80 -9.13
CA LYS A 145 -11.50 -14.30 -10.51
C LYS A 145 -11.07 -13.21 -11.47
N GLY A 146 -9.87 -13.38 -12.03
CA GLY A 146 -9.28 -12.44 -12.99
C GLY A 146 -8.80 -11.11 -12.38
N CYS A 147 -8.72 -11.01 -11.05
CA CYS A 147 -8.25 -9.78 -10.37
C CYS A 147 -6.74 -9.81 -10.11
N ILE A 148 -6.13 -10.99 -10.01
CA ILE A 148 -4.72 -11.14 -9.66
C ILE A 148 -3.89 -11.21 -10.96
N PRO A 149 -2.98 -10.26 -11.22
CA PRO A 149 -2.12 -10.31 -12.40
C PRO A 149 -1.09 -11.45 -12.29
N SER A 150 -0.63 -11.94 -13.45
CA SER A 150 0.34 -13.05 -13.54
C SER A 150 1.74 -12.68 -13.04
N SER A 151 1.99 -11.41 -12.70
CA SER A 151 3.23 -10.96 -12.06
C SER A 151 3.28 -11.29 -10.57
N VAL A 152 2.14 -11.57 -9.93
CA VAL A 152 2.08 -11.86 -8.50
C VAL A 152 2.67 -13.24 -8.20
N THR A 153 3.63 -13.26 -7.28
CA THR A 153 4.30 -14.47 -6.78
C THR A 153 3.98 -14.76 -5.32
N HIS A 154 3.67 -13.71 -4.54
CA HIS A 154 3.33 -13.79 -3.13
C HIS A 154 1.94 -13.23 -2.90
N LEU A 155 1.06 -14.06 -2.33
CA LEU A 155 -0.34 -13.72 -2.08
C LEU A 155 -0.69 -13.97 -0.61
N LYS A 156 -1.23 -12.95 0.05
CA LYS A 156 -1.70 -13.06 1.44
C LYS A 156 -3.18 -12.72 1.55
N PHE A 157 -3.86 -13.43 2.42
CA PHE A 157 -5.28 -13.23 2.71
C PHE A 157 -5.52 -12.95 4.19
N GLY A 158 -6.44 -12.03 4.47
CA GLY A 158 -6.97 -11.74 5.80
C GLY A 158 -7.83 -12.87 6.36
N ARG A 159 -8.17 -12.75 7.64
CA ARG A 159 -8.89 -13.78 8.42
C ARG A 159 -10.24 -14.17 7.83
N TYR A 160 -10.94 -13.25 7.17
CA TYR A 160 -12.31 -13.44 6.68
C TYR A 160 -12.40 -14.05 5.27
N PHE A 161 -11.28 -14.19 4.57
CA PHE A 161 -11.29 -14.68 3.18
C PHE A 161 -11.51 -16.19 3.10
N ASP A 162 -12.54 -16.59 2.36
CA ASP A 162 -12.80 -17.99 2.01
C ASP A 162 -11.96 -18.45 0.82
N LEU A 163 -10.77 -18.95 1.17
CA LEU A 163 -9.84 -19.54 0.21
C LEU A 163 -10.39 -20.79 -0.48
N LYS A 164 -11.29 -21.55 0.16
CA LYS A 164 -11.77 -22.82 -0.43
C LYS A 164 -12.60 -22.54 -1.69
N SER A 165 -13.48 -21.55 -1.61
CA SER A 165 -14.36 -21.15 -2.71
C SER A 165 -13.61 -20.49 -3.88
N ASN A 166 -12.40 -19.95 -3.65
CA ASN A 166 -11.62 -19.18 -4.64
C ASN A 166 -10.33 -19.88 -5.09
N LYS A 167 -10.10 -21.14 -4.72
CA LYS A 167 -8.82 -21.83 -4.97
C LYS A 167 -8.42 -21.85 -6.45
N ASN A 168 -9.39 -22.04 -7.34
CA ASN A 168 -9.16 -22.14 -8.79
C ASN A 168 -8.95 -20.78 -9.47
N ASP A 169 -9.18 -19.67 -8.74
CA ASP A 169 -9.04 -18.31 -9.26
C ASP A 169 -7.66 -17.70 -8.95
N ILE A 170 -6.77 -18.46 -8.30
CA ILE A 170 -5.39 -18.06 -8.01
C ILE A 170 -4.49 -18.39 -9.22
N PRO A 171 -3.75 -17.43 -9.79
CA PRO A 171 -2.85 -17.66 -10.90
C PRO A 171 -1.72 -18.65 -10.54
N SER A 172 -1.27 -19.43 -11.51
CA SER A 172 -0.15 -20.37 -11.35
C SER A 172 1.20 -19.70 -11.05
N SER A 173 1.33 -18.39 -11.28
CA SER A 173 2.50 -17.59 -10.92
C SER A 173 2.70 -17.46 -9.41
N VAL A 174 1.64 -17.65 -8.61
CA VAL A 174 1.69 -17.54 -7.15
C VAL A 174 2.41 -18.76 -6.57
N THR A 175 3.60 -18.55 -6.02
CA THR A 175 4.44 -19.58 -5.40
C THR A 175 4.32 -19.60 -3.89
N HIS A 176 3.86 -18.51 -3.28
CA HIS A 176 3.73 -18.35 -1.83
C HIS A 176 2.35 -17.84 -1.46
N ILE A 177 1.60 -18.62 -0.67
CA ILE A 177 0.29 -18.25 -0.13
C ILE A 177 0.39 -18.17 1.39
N GLY A 178 0.01 -17.03 1.98
CA GLY A 178 0.01 -16.82 3.42
C GLY A 178 -1.33 -16.32 3.97
N ARG A 179 -1.47 -16.37 5.30
CA ARG A 179 -2.59 -15.74 6.03
C ARG A 179 -2.09 -14.65 6.96
N ILE A 180 -2.90 -13.61 7.10
CA ILE A 180 -2.74 -12.55 8.11
C ILE A 180 -3.67 -12.94 9.27
N PHE A 181 -3.10 -13.12 10.46
CA PHE A 181 -3.81 -13.55 11.66
C PHE A 181 -4.11 -12.37 12.59
#